data_AF-X1LYH2-F1
#
_entry.id   AF-X1LYH2-F1
#
_cell.length_a   1.000
_cell.length_b   1.000
_cell.length_c   1.000
_cell.angle_alpha   90.00
_cell.angle_beta   90.00
_cell.angle_gamma   90.00
#
_symmetry.space_group_name_H-M   'P 1'
#
loop_
_entity.id
_entity.type
_entity.pdbx_description
1 polymer ?
#
loop_
_entity_poly.entity_id
_entity_poly.type
_entity_poly.pdbx_seq_one_letter_code
_entity_poly.pdbx_strand_id
1 'polypeptide(L)' 'GREDLIPMILYKAPRLEPPYEVTPEELEAMSDDGLRALLKELRDRQAPEVSWWPLVIVGGVAVLGVGAAAIALTARRE' A
#
# COMPACT_ATOMS: atom_id res chain seq x y z
N GLY A 1 -7.11 13.37 19.71
CA GLY A 1 -7.97 14.57 19.49
C GLY A 1 -7.50 15.29 18.24
N ARG A 2 -8.06 16.46 17.90
CA ARG A 2 -7.58 17.28 16.76
C ARG A 2 -6.07 17.54 16.80
N GLU A 3 -5.53 17.63 18.01
CA GLU A 3 -4.12 17.86 18.33
C GLU A 3 -3.19 16.73 17.83
N ASP A 4 -3.73 15.53 17.63
CA ASP A 4 -3.00 14.40 17.03
C ASP A 4 -3.18 14.35 15.51
N LEU A 5 -4.30 14.86 14.98
CA LEU A 5 -4.66 14.75 13.57
C LEU A 5 -3.87 15.73 12.70
N ILE A 6 -3.74 16.98 13.13
CA ILE A 6 -2.98 18.02 12.42
C ILE A 6 -1.52 17.60 12.16
N PRO A 7 -0.71 17.23 13.18
CA PRO A 7 0.67 16.80 12.94
C PRO A 7 0.75 15.52 12.10
N MET A 8 -0.21 14.60 12.22
CA MET A 8 -0.28 13.40 11.39
C MET A 8 -0.51 13.74 9.91
N ILE A 9 -1.38 14.70 9.62
CA ILE A 9 -1.68 15.16 8.27
C ILE A 9 -0.47 15.89 7.68
N LEU A 10 0.12 16.84 8.43
CA LEU A 10 1.34 17.54 8.01
C LEU A 10 2.51 16.60 7.75
N TYR A 11 2.57 15.48 8.46
CA TYR A 11 3.53 14.42 8.19
C TYR A 11 3.18 13.64 6.91
N LYS A 12 1.92 13.22 6.70
CA LYS A 12 1.55 12.31 5.60
C LYS A 12 1.38 13.01 4.25
N ALA A 13 0.85 14.22 4.23
CA ALA A 13 0.52 14.97 3.02
C ALA A 13 1.71 15.16 2.05
N PRO A 14 2.90 15.61 2.50
CA PRO A 14 4.04 15.80 1.60
C PRO A 14 4.72 14.49 1.15
N ARG A 15 4.33 13.34 1.72
CA ARG A 15 4.86 12.01 1.36
C ARG A 15 4.07 11.31 0.25
N LEU A 16 3.02 11.95 -0.26
CA LEU A 16 2.29 11.44 -1.42
C LEU A 16 3.02 11.80 -2.72
N GLU A 17 2.71 11.04 -3.77
CA GLU A 17 3.14 11.32 -5.13
C GLU A 17 1.89 11.46 -6.02
N PRO A 18 1.55 12.68 -6.51
CA PRO A 18 2.22 13.96 -6.22
C PRO A 18 2.03 14.44 -4.76
N PRO A 19 2.93 15.30 -4.24
CA PRO A 19 2.82 15.85 -2.89
C PRO A 19 1.51 16.60 -2.69
N TYR A 20 0.87 16.40 -1.54
CA TYR A 20 -0.30 17.17 -1.14
C TYR A 20 0.17 18.34 -0.26
N GLU A 21 -0.05 19.56 -0.73
CA GLU A 21 0.28 20.77 0.03
C GLU A 21 -0.89 21.15 0.94
N VAL A 22 -0.57 21.42 2.21
CA VAL A 22 -1.53 21.83 3.23
C VAL A 22 -0.79 22.58 4.32
N THR A 23 -1.35 23.70 4.78
CA THR A 23 -0.76 24.49 5.87
C THR A 23 -1.40 24.18 7.22
N PRO A 24 -0.69 24.42 8.34
CA PRO A 24 -1.28 24.30 9.68
C PRO A 24 -2.53 25.15 9.86
N GLU A 25 -2.55 26.37 9.32
CA GLU A 25 -3.68 27.31 9.44
C GLU A 25 -4.94 26.77 8.76
N GLU A 26 -4.78 26.14 7.59
CA GLU A 26 -5.88 25.48 6.88
C GLU A 26 -6.47 24.33 7.71
N LEU A 27 -5.60 23.54 8.37
CA LEU A 27 -6.02 22.42 9.22
C LEU A 27 -6.68 22.89 10.52
N GLU A 28 -6.21 23.99 11.10
CA GLU A 28 -6.83 24.57 12.29
C GLU A 28 -8.24 25.10 12.01
N ALA A 29 -8.47 25.65 10.81
CA ALA A 29 -9.78 26.08 10.36
C ALA A 29 -10.75 24.91 10.06
N MET A 30 -10.24 23.68 9.90
CA MET A 30 -11.08 22.51 9.70
C MET A 30 -11.74 22.02 11.00
N SER A 31 -12.93 21.44 10.84
CA SER A 31 -13.57 20.67 11.91
C SER A 31 -12.82 19.36 12.15
N ASP A 32 -12.99 18.78 13.35
CA ASP A 32 -12.40 17.47 13.69
C ASP A 32 -12.80 16.37 12.68
N ASP A 33 -14.04 16.39 12.19
CA ASP A 33 -14.51 15.45 11.17
C ASP A 33 -13.88 15.73 9.80
N GLY A 34 -13.63 17.00 9.47
CA GLY A 34 -12.86 17.38 8.29
C GLY A 34 -11.43 16.86 8.33
N LEU A 35 -10.76 16.99 9.48
CA LEU A 35 -9.41 16.43 9.69
C LEU A 35 -9.40 14.90 9.54
N ARG A 36 -10.41 14.20 10.08
CA ARG A 36 -10.54 12.74 9.91
C ARG A 36 -10.77 12.35 8.46
N ALA A 37 -11.61 13.10 7.75
CA ALA A 37 -11.88 12.87 6.33
C ALA A 37 -10.61 13.07 5.48
N LEU A 38 -9.88 14.16 5.72
CA LEU A 38 -8.62 14.43 5.03
C LEU A 38 -7.58 13.35 5.32
N LEU A 39 -7.43 12.92 6.57
CA LEU A 39 -6.51 11.84 6.93
C LEU A 39 -6.86 10.53 6.22
N LYS A 40 -8.16 10.22 6.07
CA LYS A 40 -8.64 9.05 5.34
C LYS A 40 -8.29 9.15 3.85
N GLU A 41 -8.52 10.30 3.23
CA GLU A 41 -8.17 10.54 1.83
C GLU A 41 -6.66 10.38 1.60
N LEU A 42 -5.83 10.98 2.46
CA LEU A 42 -4.38 10.85 2.36
C LEU A 42 -3.94 9.39 2.47
N ARG A 43 -4.54 8.62 3.38
CA ARG A 43 -4.29 7.17 3.49
C ARG A 43 -4.67 6.43 2.21
N ASP A 44 -5.84 6.72 1.66
CA ASP A 44 -6.35 6.02 0.48
C ASP A 44 -5.48 6.30 -0.76
N ARG A 45 -4.92 7.51 -0.89
CA ARG A 45 -3.92 7.83 -1.92
C ARG A 45 -2.56 7.17 -1.69
N GLN A 46 -2.21 6.90 -0.43
CA GLN A 46 -0.92 6.30 -0.06
C GLN A 46 -0.90 4.78 -0.24
N ALA A 47 -2.06 4.14 -0.29
CA ALA A 47 -2.16 2.70 -0.50
C ALA A 47 -1.92 2.38 -1.98
N PRO A 48 -0.77 1.82 -2.37
CA PRO A 48 -0.62 1.29 -3.72
C PRO A 48 -1.66 0.19 -3.89
N GLU A 49 -2.28 0.12 -5.07
CA GLU A 49 -3.02 -1.07 -5.47
C GLU A 49 -2.02 -2.23 -5.49
N VAL A 50 -2.00 -3.03 -4.42
CA VAL A 50 -1.13 -4.21 -4.35
C VAL A 50 -1.58 -5.15 -5.45
N SER A 51 -0.85 -5.16 -6.55
CA SER A 51 -1.11 -6.10 -7.64
C SER A 51 -0.76 -7.49 -7.13
N TRP A 52 -1.78 -8.34 -7.00
CA TRP A 52 -1.61 -9.74 -6.62
C TRP A 52 -1.04 -10.60 -7.77
N TRP A 53 -1.06 -10.07 -9.00
CA TRP A 53 -0.62 -10.77 -10.20
C TRP A 53 0.84 -11.25 -10.15
N PRO A 54 1.84 -10.45 -9.74
CA PRO A 54 3.22 -10.93 -9.58
C PRO A 54 3.34 -12.08 -8.59
N LEU A 55 2.60 -12.04 -7.47
CA LEU A 55 2.62 -13.12 -6.48
C LEU A 55 1.99 -14.41 -7.04
N VAL A 56 0.90 -14.29 -7.80
CA VAL A 56 0.28 -15.42 -8.49
C VAL A 56 1.23 -16.02 -9.53
N ILE A 57 1.94 -15.19 -10.30
CA ILE A 57 2.93 -15.65 -11.28
C ILE A 57 4.08 -16.38 -10.59
N VAL A 58 4.66 -15.80 -9.53
CA VAL A 58 5.75 -16.42 -8.78
C VAL A 58 5.31 -17.75 -8.17
N GLY A 59 4.12 -17.81 -7.56
CA GLY A 59 3.56 -19.04 -7.03
C GLY A 59 3.33 -20.10 -8.10
N GLY A 60 2.76 -19.70 -9.25
CA GLY A 60 2.52 -20.60 -10.37
C GLY A 60 3.80 -21.18 -10.96
N VAL A 61 4.81 -20.34 -11.20
CA VAL A 61 6.12 -20.79 -11.73
C VAL A 61 6.82 -21.72 -10.75
N ALA A 62 6.79 -21.43 -9.45
CA ALA A 62 7.38 -22.29 -8.43
C ALA A 62 6.72 -23.69 -8.40
N VAL A 63 5.38 -23.76 -8.44
CA VAL A 63 4.64 -25.03 -8.47
C VAL A 63 4.95 -25.83 -9.73
N LEU A 64 4.96 -25.18 -10.90
CA LEU A 64 5.27 -25.84 -12.17
C LEU A 64 6.72 -26.35 -12.20
N GLY A 65 7.68 -25.56 -11.72
CA GLY A 65 9.08 -25.96 -11.65
C GLY A 65 9.31 -27.16 -10.75
N VAL A 66 8.67 -27.20 -9.58
CA VAL A 66 8.73 -28.35 -8.66
C VAL A 66 8.09 -29.59 -9.29
N GLY A 67 6.93 -29.44 -9.94
CA GLY A 67 6.26 -30.55 -10.63
C GLY A 67 7.11 -31.16 -11.75
N ALA A 68 7.72 -30.32 -12.59
CA ALA A 68 8.61 -30.77 -13.66
C ALA A 68 9.85 -31.49 -13.11
N ALA A 69 10.46 -30.96 -12.04
CA ALA A 69 11.61 -31.58 -11.39
C ALA A 69 11.27 -32.95 -10.77
N ALA A 70 10.09 -33.09 -10.16
CA ALA A 70 9.63 -34.37 -9.61
C ALA A 70 9.39 -35.43 -10.70
N ILE A 71 8.78 -35.05 -11.82
CA ILE A 71 8.55 -35.95 -12.96
C ILE A 71 9.89 -36.39 -13.56
N ALA A 72 10.81 -35.46 -13.79
CA ALA A 72 12.14 -35.77 -14.33
C ALA A 72 12.97 -36.67 -13.40
N LEU A 73 12.89 -36.47 -12.08
CA LEU A 73 13.57 -37.32 -11.11
C LEU A 73 13.00 -38.75 -11.11
N THR A 74 11.69 -38.89 -11.28
CA THR A 74 11.04 -40.20 -11.35
C THR A 74 11.40 -40.93 -12.65
N ALA A 75 11.34 -40.24 -13.79
CA ALA A 75 11.71 -40.79 -15.09
C ALA A 75 13.19 -41.20 -15.23
N ARG A 76 14.09 -40.66 -14.39
CA ARG A 76 15.52 -41.02 -14.38
C ARG A 76 15.83 -42.25 -13.52
N ARG A 77 14.87 -42.72 -12.71
CA ARG A 77 15.06 -43.88 -11.81
C ARG A 77 14.55 -45.20 -12.40
N GLU A 78 13.88 -45.15 -13.54
CA GLU A 78 13.58 -46.31 -14.41
C GLU A 78 14.67 -46.48 -15.46
#